data_AF-A0A839RY88-F1
#
_entry.id   AF-A0A839RY88-F1
#
_cell.length_a   1.000
_cell.length_b   1.000
_cell.length_c   1.000
_cell.angle_alpha   90.00
_cell.angle_beta   90.00
_cell.angle_gamma   90.00
#
_symmetry.space_group_name_H-M   'P 1'
#
loop_
_entity.id
_entity.type
_entity.pdbx_description
1 polymer ?
#
loop_
_entity_poly.entity_id
_entity_poly.type
_entity_poly.pdbx_seq_one_letter_code
_entity_poly.pdbx_strand_id
1 'polypeptide(L)'
;MTGRHGVGAAGRKVRTALGVCYLVAGIGKCVPSWESTEQRLGQALKANRNTPLEGPTRWLHERHEGTNAFVAASMVGAGAALLSDDGRVVDAALVGTLPMLGSFATLLHRALPPVVPVDAAFGAAAVWVLRQRRLAAKASRSA
;
A
#
# COMPACT_ATOMS: atom_id res chain seq x y z
N MET A 1 -10.40 -15.44 29.22
CA MET A 1 -9.21 -15.12 28.39
C MET A 1 -9.62 -15.15 26.93
N THR A 2 -9.22 -14.11 26.21
CA THR A 2 -9.84 -13.53 25.02
C THR A 2 -9.91 -14.47 23.81
N GLY A 3 -11.10 -14.55 23.20
CA GLY A 3 -11.42 -15.43 22.08
C GLY A 3 -10.53 -15.22 20.85
N ARG A 4 -9.79 -16.27 20.50
CA ARG A 4 -9.10 -16.41 19.22
C ARG A 4 -10.10 -16.65 18.08
N HIS A 5 -10.91 -15.66 17.72
CA HIS A 5 -11.60 -15.66 16.43
C HIS A 5 -10.74 -14.92 15.40
N GLY A 6 -9.52 -15.45 15.25
CA GLY A 6 -8.54 -14.94 14.29
C GLY A 6 -8.94 -15.38 12.89
N VAL A 7 -8.80 -14.45 11.94
CA VAL A 7 -8.69 -14.73 10.49
C VAL A 7 -8.06 -16.10 10.27
N GLY A 8 -8.66 -16.94 9.43
CA GLY A 8 -8.13 -18.29 9.16
C GLY A 8 -6.63 -18.27 8.85
N ALA A 9 -5.94 -19.41 9.04
CA ALA A 9 -4.48 -19.49 8.89
C ALA A 9 -3.97 -18.87 7.57
N ALA A 10 -4.74 -19.04 6.48
CA ALA A 10 -4.47 -18.42 5.18
C ALA A 10 -4.48 -16.87 5.23
N GLY A 11 -5.47 -16.24 5.86
CA GLY A 11 -5.54 -14.79 5.91
C GLY A 11 -4.51 -14.15 6.84
N ARG A 12 -4.03 -14.87 7.87
CA ARG A 12 -2.84 -14.46 8.62
C ARG A 12 -1.59 -14.50 7.75
N LYS A 13 -1.39 -15.56 6.97
CA LYS A 13 -0.25 -15.68 6.05
C LYS A 13 -0.24 -14.55 5.01
N VAL A 14 -1.39 -14.26 4.37
CA VAL A 14 -1.51 -13.16 3.40
C VAL A 14 -1.26 -11.81 4.06
N ARG A 15 -1.81 -11.57 5.25
CA ARG A 15 -1.53 -10.35 6.04
C ARG A 15 -0.04 -10.18 6.29
N THR A 16 0.62 -11.24 6.77
CA THR A 16 2.06 -11.21 7.05
C THR A 16 2.87 -10.97 5.78
N ALA A 17 2.53 -11.64 4.68
CA ALA A 17 3.19 -11.41 3.39
C ALA A 17 3.06 -9.95 2.93
N LEU A 18 1.84 -9.39 2.99
CA LEU A 18 1.61 -7.97 2.68
C LEU A 18 2.44 -7.06 3.60
N GLY A 19 2.43 -7.32 4.91
CA GLY A 19 3.17 -6.52 5.89
C GLY A 19 4.67 -6.51 5.63
N VAL A 20 5.25 -7.68 5.34
CA VAL A 20 6.67 -7.81 4.97
C VAL A 20 6.96 -7.10 3.67
N CYS A 21 6.11 -7.27 2.63
CA CYS A 21 6.30 -6.58 1.35
C CYS A 21 6.28 -5.06 1.50
N TYR A 22 5.34 -4.51 2.28
CA TYR A 22 5.28 -3.05 2.53
C TYR A 22 6.49 -2.55 3.30
N LEU A 23 6.96 -3.29 4.31
CA LEU A 23 8.20 -2.95 5.03
C LEU A 23 9.41 -2.92 4.08
N VAL A 24 9.62 -3.98 3.32
CA VAL A 24 10.75 -4.10 2.39
C VAL A 24 10.70 -2.99 1.33
N ALA A 25 9.52 -2.72 0.76
CA ALA A 25 9.37 -1.67 -0.23
C ALA A 25 9.61 -0.26 0.35
N GLY A 26 9.14 0.00 1.57
CA GLY A 26 9.40 1.27 2.24
C GLY A 26 10.87 1.46 2.62
N ILE A 27 11.54 0.41 3.12
CA ILE A 27 12.99 0.44 3.38
C ILE A 27 13.78 0.60 2.07
N GLY A 28 13.35 -0.05 0.99
CA GLY A 28 13.96 0.06 -0.33
C GLY A 28 13.98 1.50 -0.86
N LYS A 29 13.01 2.34 -0.47
CA LYS A 29 12.97 3.77 -0.82
C LYS A 29 14.03 4.62 -0.13
N CYS A 30 14.69 4.10 0.91
CA CYS A 30 15.85 4.73 1.53
C CYS A 30 17.16 4.47 0.75
N VAL A 31 17.10 3.65 -0.30
CA VAL A 31 18.26 3.27 -1.13
C VAL A 31 18.05 3.79 -2.56
N PRO A 32 18.50 5.02 -2.88
CA PRO A 32 18.26 5.65 -4.18
C PRO A 32 18.81 4.85 -5.37
N SER A 33 19.84 4.04 -5.14
CA SER A 33 20.44 3.16 -6.15
C SER A 33 19.54 2.01 -6.58
N TRP A 34 18.51 1.66 -5.80
CA TRP A 34 17.53 0.61 -6.15
C TRP A 34 16.26 1.20 -6.76
N GLU A 35 15.77 2.30 -6.20
CA GLU A 35 14.55 2.96 -6.68
C GLU A 35 14.64 4.48 -6.47
N SER A 36 14.90 5.23 -7.54
CA SER A 36 14.82 6.70 -7.52
C SER A 36 13.38 7.16 -7.74
N THR A 37 12.77 7.71 -6.68
CA THR A 37 11.44 8.36 -6.76
C THR A 37 11.46 9.56 -7.69
N GLU A 38 12.57 10.31 -7.75
CA GLU A 38 12.75 11.40 -8.72
C GLU A 38 12.63 10.90 -10.16
N GLN A 39 13.34 9.82 -10.50
CA GLN A 39 13.31 9.25 -11.85
C GLN A 39 11.92 8.73 -12.21
N ARG A 40 11.25 8.02 -11.28
CA ARG A 40 9.88 7.52 -11.51
C ARG A 40 8.87 8.65 -11.70
N LEU A 41 8.96 9.71 -10.90
CA LEU A 41 8.09 10.87 -11.03
C LEU A 41 8.40 11.67 -12.31
N GLY A 42 9.66 11.75 -12.74
CA GLY A 42 10.04 12.36 -14.01
C GLY A 42 9.48 11.58 -15.21
N GLN A 43 9.56 10.24 -15.17
CA GLN A 43 8.93 9.37 -16.18
C GLN A 43 7.41 9.53 -16.19
N ALA A 44 6.77 9.57 -15.00
CA ALA A 44 5.35 9.81 -14.85
C ALA A 44 4.94 11.17 -15.41
N LEU A 45 5.70 12.23 -15.12
CA LEU A 45 5.42 13.58 -15.60
C LEU A 45 5.47 13.64 -17.13
N LYS A 46 6.49 13.00 -17.73
CA LYS A 46 6.60 12.90 -19.19
C LYS A 46 5.42 12.15 -19.80
N ALA A 47 4.98 11.05 -19.18
CA ALA A 47 3.87 10.23 -19.66
C ALA A 47 2.47 10.86 -19.41
N ASN A 48 2.36 11.73 -18.41
CA ASN A 48 1.14 12.43 -18.03
C ASN A 48 1.03 13.84 -18.65
N ARG A 49 1.94 14.24 -19.54
CA ARG A 49 1.83 15.52 -20.26
C ARG A 49 0.51 15.61 -21.03
N ASN A 50 -0.09 16.80 -21.03
CA ASN A 50 -1.39 17.10 -21.64
C ASN A 50 -2.54 16.27 -21.05
N THR A 51 -2.40 15.81 -19.81
CA THR A 51 -3.48 15.13 -19.08
C THR A 51 -3.86 15.92 -17.83
N PRO A 52 -5.04 15.68 -17.24
CA PRO A 52 -5.41 16.25 -15.95
C PRO A 52 -4.43 15.90 -14.80
N LEU A 53 -3.62 14.84 -14.97
CA LEU A 53 -2.63 14.40 -13.98
C LEU A 53 -1.30 15.17 -14.08
N GLU A 54 -1.09 16.00 -15.10
CA GLU A 54 0.18 16.71 -15.28
C GLU A 54 0.49 17.63 -14.08
N GLY A 55 -0.47 18.45 -13.64
CA GLY A 55 -0.30 19.36 -12.51
C GLY A 55 0.06 18.64 -11.20
N PRO A 56 -0.74 17.64 -10.76
CA PRO A 56 -0.42 16.83 -9.59
C PRO A 56 0.93 16.10 -9.71
N THR A 57 1.24 15.52 -10.88
CA THR A 57 2.51 14.80 -11.08
C THR A 57 3.70 15.75 -11.01
N ARG A 58 3.56 16.98 -11.54
CA ARG A 58 4.60 18.02 -11.47
C ARG A 58 4.85 18.45 -10.03
N TRP A 59 3.80 18.71 -9.27
CA TRP A 59 3.91 19.09 -7.85
C TRP A 59 4.65 18.02 -7.02
N LEU A 60 4.36 16.75 -7.29
CA LEU A 60 5.07 15.62 -6.66
C LEU A 60 6.54 15.56 -7.09
N HIS A 61 6.84 15.79 -8.37
CA HIS A 61 8.20 15.75 -8.90
C HIS A 61 9.07 16.88 -8.30
N GLU A 62 8.54 18.10 -8.17
CA GLU A 62 9.23 19.22 -7.51
C GLU A 62 9.53 18.94 -6.02
N ARG A 63 8.70 18.13 -5.36
CA ARG A 63 8.83 17.72 -3.95
C ARG A 63 9.21 16.25 -3.82
N HIS A 64 10.02 15.73 -4.74
CA HIS A 64 10.29 14.29 -4.82
C HIS A 64 10.93 13.73 -3.55
N GLU A 65 11.81 14.48 -2.87
CA GLU A 65 12.40 14.04 -1.59
C GLU A 65 11.35 13.87 -0.50
N GLY A 66 10.51 14.89 -0.29
CA GLY A 66 9.42 14.85 0.70
C GLY A 66 8.38 13.80 0.37
N THR A 67 8.05 13.65 -0.92
CA THR A 67 7.15 12.58 -1.42
C THR A 67 7.75 11.21 -1.15
N ASN A 68 9.04 11.02 -1.41
CA ASN A 68 9.73 9.76 -1.16
C ASN A 68 9.71 9.40 0.33
N ALA A 69 10.06 10.35 1.19
CA ALA A 69 10.07 10.15 2.64
C ALA A 69 8.66 9.83 3.18
N PHE A 70 7.65 10.56 2.73
CA PHE A 70 6.26 10.32 3.12
C PHE A 70 5.78 8.93 2.71
N VAL A 71 6.04 8.53 1.47
CA VAL A 71 5.66 7.20 0.98
C VAL A 71 6.44 6.11 1.72
N ALA A 72 7.76 6.27 1.91
CA ALA A 72 8.58 5.32 2.65
C ALA A 72 8.07 5.11 4.07
N ALA A 73 7.82 6.20 4.79
CA ALA A 73 7.26 6.17 6.15
C ALA A 73 5.86 5.52 6.17
N SER A 74 5.01 5.84 5.21
CA SER A 74 3.66 5.27 5.10
C SER A 74 3.71 3.75 4.84
N MET A 75 4.60 3.28 3.96
CA MET A 75 4.77 1.86 3.65
C MET A 75 5.38 1.10 4.84
N VAL A 76 6.41 1.64 5.48
CA VAL A 76 6.99 1.05 6.70
C VAL A 76 5.95 0.98 7.81
N GLY A 77 5.22 2.07 8.05
CA GLY A 77 4.16 2.15 9.05
C GLY A 77 3.03 1.17 8.78
N ALA A 78 2.55 1.09 7.53
CA ALA A 78 1.54 0.12 7.13
C ALA A 78 2.03 -1.33 7.30
N GLY A 79 3.28 -1.62 6.93
CA GLY A 79 3.87 -2.94 7.09
C GLY A 79 3.99 -3.35 8.56
N ALA A 80 4.50 -2.47 9.42
CA ALA A 80 4.55 -2.68 10.86
C ALA A 80 3.15 -2.89 11.46
N ALA A 81 2.17 -2.07 11.05
CA ALA A 81 0.78 -2.18 11.47
C ALA A 81 0.15 -3.54 11.08
N LEU A 82 0.43 -4.04 9.88
CA LEU A 82 -0.05 -5.35 9.42
C LEU A 82 0.58 -6.53 10.18
N LEU A 83 1.80 -6.36 10.69
CA LEU A 83 2.48 -7.35 11.52
C LEU A 83 2.05 -7.30 13.00
N SER A 84 1.34 -6.24 13.41
CA SER A 84 0.86 -6.13 14.79
C SER A 84 -0.28 -7.10 15.12
N ASP A 85 -0.46 -7.36 16.41
CA ASP A 85 -1.58 -8.15 16.93
C ASP A 85 -2.87 -7.33 17.14
N ASP A 86 -2.78 -6.00 17.05
CA ASP A 86 -3.95 -5.12 17.22
C ASP A 86 -4.80 -5.10 15.94
N GLY A 87 -6.02 -5.63 16.06
CA GLY A 87 -6.97 -5.68 14.97
C GLY A 87 -7.37 -4.31 14.40
N ARG A 88 -7.51 -3.27 15.23
CA ARG A 88 -7.88 -1.93 14.78
C ARG A 88 -6.79 -1.30 13.94
N VAL A 89 -5.54 -1.48 14.36
CA VAL A 89 -4.34 -1.00 13.66
C VAL A 89 -4.20 -1.69 12.30
N VAL A 90 -4.42 -3.01 12.26
CA VAL A 90 -4.44 -3.78 11.00
C VAL A 90 -5.53 -3.28 10.05
N ASP A 91 -6.76 -3.07 10.55
CA ASP A 91 -7.87 -2.60 9.72
C ASP A 91 -7.62 -1.19 9.18
N ALA A 92 -7.05 -0.29 10.00
CA ALA A 92 -6.65 1.04 9.57
C ALA A 92 -5.57 0.99 8.47
N ALA A 93 -4.56 0.13 8.61
CA ALA A 93 -3.52 -0.04 7.60
C ALA A 93 -4.05 -0.60 6.29
N LEU A 94 -4.94 -1.60 6.35
CA LEU A 94 -5.59 -2.16 5.15
C LEU A 94 -6.44 -1.11 4.44
N VAL A 95 -7.20 -0.30 5.17
CA VAL A 95 -8.02 0.76 4.59
C VAL A 95 -7.15 1.89 4.02
N GLY A 96 -6.08 2.28 4.73
CA GLY A 96 -5.19 3.36 4.30
C GLY A 96 -4.31 3.01 3.10
N THR A 97 -3.98 1.73 2.90
CA THR A 97 -3.17 1.30 1.75
C THR A 97 -3.95 1.29 0.43
N LEU A 98 -5.27 1.10 0.44
CA LEU A 98 -6.09 1.10 -0.77
C LEU A 98 -6.05 2.43 -1.57
N PRO A 99 -6.28 3.61 -0.97
CA PRO A 99 -6.16 4.87 -1.70
C PRO A 99 -4.72 5.16 -2.13
N MET A 100 -3.72 4.71 -1.38
CA MET A 100 -2.31 4.81 -1.77
C MET A 100 -2.04 4.03 -3.06
N LEU A 101 -2.42 2.75 -3.12
CA LEU A 101 -2.30 1.91 -4.32
C LEU A 101 -3.08 2.50 -5.51
N GLY A 102 -4.31 2.95 -5.27
CA GLY A 102 -5.10 3.63 -6.29
C GLY A 102 -4.41 4.86 -6.86
N SER A 103 -3.77 5.66 -6.00
CA SER A 103 -3.02 6.85 -6.42
C SER A 103 -1.77 6.48 -7.22
N PHE A 104 -1.02 5.47 -6.80
CA PHE A 104 0.16 5.00 -7.54
C PHE A 104 -0.19 4.42 -8.90
N ALA A 105 -1.17 3.51 -8.97
CA ALA A 105 -1.66 3.00 -10.23
C ALA A 105 -2.11 4.15 -11.15
N THR A 106 -2.86 5.13 -10.65
CA THR A 106 -3.35 6.26 -11.46
C THR A 106 -2.21 7.15 -11.96
N LEU A 107 -1.24 7.48 -11.11
CA LEU A 107 -0.11 8.33 -11.50
C LEU A 107 0.89 7.62 -12.42
N LEU A 108 1.11 6.33 -12.20
CA LEU A 108 2.20 5.58 -12.83
C LEU A 108 1.77 4.68 -13.98
N HIS A 109 0.47 4.40 -14.20
CA HIS A 109 0.03 3.42 -15.22
C HIS A 109 0.60 3.68 -16.62
N ARG A 110 0.83 4.94 -17.00
CA ARG A 110 1.38 5.29 -18.32
C ARG A 110 2.90 5.18 -18.39
N ALA A 111 3.60 5.45 -17.29
CA ALA A 111 5.06 5.43 -17.24
C ALA A 111 5.61 4.03 -16.91
N LEU A 112 4.90 3.29 -16.06
CA LEU A 112 5.28 1.98 -15.55
C LEU A 112 4.05 1.05 -15.60
N PRO A 113 3.66 0.55 -16.79
CA PRO A 113 2.52 -0.36 -16.93
C PRO A 113 2.56 -1.59 -15.98
N PRO A 114 3.72 -2.19 -15.67
CA PRO A 114 3.80 -3.30 -14.72
C PRO A 114 3.37 -2.97 -13.29
N VAL A 115 3.30 -1.69 -12.89
CA VAL A 115 2.84 -1.28 -11.54
C VAL A 115 1.36 -1.61 -11.35
N VAL A 116 0.55 -1.52 -12.41
CA VAL A 116 -0.91 -1.75 -12.34
C VAL A 116 -1.27 -3.16 -11.85
N PRO A 117 -0.76 -4.26 -12.46
CA PRO A 117 -1.08 -5.60 -11.97
C PRO A 117 -0.54 -5.88 -10.57
N VAL A 118 0.61 -5.30 -10.20
CA VAL A 118 1.18 -5.45 -8.85
C VAL A 118 0.29 -4.76 -7.82
N ASP A 119 -0.06 -3.49 -8.04
CA ASP A 119 -0.93 -2.72 -7.15
C ASP A 119 -2.33 -3.36 -7.05
N ALA A 120 -2.86 -3.89 -8.16
CA ALA A 120 -4.13 -4.60 -8.17
C ALA A 120 -4.07 -5.88 -7.32
N ALA A 121 -2.98 -6.66 -7.39
CA ALA A 121 -2.80 -7.86 -6.57
C ALA A 121 -2.72 -7.52 -5.08
N PHE A 122 -1.96 -6.48 -4.72
CA PHE A 122 -1.87 -5.99 -3.34
C PHE A 122 -3.23 -5.47 -2.83
N GLY A 123 -3.94 -4.71 -3.66
CA GLY A 123 -5.27 -4.19 -3.36
C GLY A 123 -6.30 -5.32 -3.15
N ALA A 124 -6.31 -6.31 -4.04
CA ALA A 124 -7.19 -7.48 -3.92
C ALA A 124 -6.90 -8.27 -2.64
N ALA A 125 -5.62 -8.50 -2.31
CA ALA A 125 -5.22 -9.16 -1.08
C ALA A 125 -5.66 -8.35 0.16
N ALA A 126 -5.50 -7.02 0.14
CA ALA A 126 -5.92 -6.17 1.24
C ALA A 126 -7.44 -6.20 1.46
N VAL A 127 -8.24 -6.08 0.38
CA VAL A 127 -9.70 -6.19 0.43
C VAL A 127 -10.13 -7.57 0.94
N TRP A 128 -9.48 -8.63 0.47
CA TRP A 128 -9.81 -9.99 0.89
C TRP A 128 -9.54 -10.21 2.39
N VAL A 129 -8.38 -9.77 2.90
CA VAL A 129 -8.07 -9.84 4.34
C VAL A 129 -9.08 -9.01 5.15
N LEU A 130 -9.39 -7.79 4.71
CA LEU A 130 -10.36 -6.92 5.39
C LEU A 130 -11.76 -7.55 5.41
N ARG A 131 -12.20 -8.16 4.30
CA ARG A 131 -13.48 -8.87 4.21
C ARG A 131 -13.53 -10.06 5.19
N GLN A 132 -12.47 -10.87 5.23
CA GLN A 132 -12.40 -11.99 6.18
C GLN A 132 -12.48 -11.53 7.64
N ARG A 133 -11.77 -10.46 7.99
CA ARG A 133 -11.80 -9.87 9.33
C ARG A 133 -13.18 -9.38 9.72
N ARG A 134 -13.88 -8.69 8.82
CA ARG A 134 -15.26 -8.22 9.03
C ARG A 134 -16.24 -9.37 9.19
N LEU A 135 -16.11 -10.43 8.38
CA LEU A 135 -16.95 -11.63 8.49
C LEU A 135 -16.75 -12.34 9.83
N ALA A 136 -15.50 -12.52 10.28
CA ALA A 136 -15.19 -13.11 11.58
C ALA A 136 -15.77 -12.28 12.74
N ALA A 137 -15.62 -10.95 12.69
CA ALA A 137 -16.17 -10.04 13.70
C ALA A 137 -17.71 -10.05 13.74
N LYS A 138 -18.38 -10.22 12.59
CA LYS A 138 -19.84 -10.36 12.52
C LYS A 138 -20.29 -11.66 13.15
N ALA A 139 -19.64 -12.78 12.84
CA ALA A 139 -19.96 -14.09 13.41
C ALA A 139 -19.85 -14.10 14.95
N SER A 140 -18.82 -13.46 15.51
CA SER A 140 -18.64 -13.34 16.97
C SER A 140 -19.66 -12.43 17.66
N ARG A 141 -20.41 -11.61 16.93
CA ARG A 141 -21.48 -10.76 17.49
C ARG A 141 -22.86 -11.42 17.42
N SER A 142 -22.98 -12.51 16.66
CA SER A 142 -24.22 -13.26 16.47
C SER A 142 -24.25 -14.58 17.24
N ALA A 143 -23.16 -14.90 17.95
CA ALA A 143 -23.02 -16.03 18.87
C ALA A 143 -23.00 -15.51 20.31
#